data_AF-A0A8J7TY97-F1
#
_entry.id   AF-A0A8J7TY97-F1
#
_cell.length_a   1.000
_cell.length_b   1.000
_cell.length_c   1.000
_cell.angle_alpha   90.00
_cell.angle_beta   90.00
_cell.angle_gamma   90.00
#
_symmetry.space_group_name_H-M   'P 1'
#
loop_
_entity.id
_entity.type
_entity.pdbx_description
1 polymer ?
#
loop_
_entity_poly.entity_id
_entity_poly.type
_entity_poly.pdbx_seq_one_letter_code
_entity_poly.pdbx_strand_id
1 'polypeptide(L)'
;MSQVVYRHCASTQEDAIKLAPAVDWPLITFYQDIDYGGDSDTIMGTQGDCDASGYGLTLSIENFVIGGITSFHYNSSCDGQTGWYWANRTGACGKIINHYGSMEYIGDDCNDHLWSMHVYKYYT
;
A
#
# COMPACT_ATOMS: atom_id res chain seq x y z
N MET A 1 -0.85 16.30 -7.28
CA MET A 1 -0.31 16.29 -5.90
C MET A 1 -0.81 14.99 -5.25
N SER A 2 0.06 14.25 -4.58
CA SER A 2 -0.28 12.96 -3.94
C SER A 2 -1.04 13.19 -2.64
N GLN A 3 -2.06 12.38 -2.35
CA GLN A 3 -2.78 12.43 -1.08
C GLN A 3 -1.89 11.91 0.08
N VAL A 4 -2.21 12.32 1.32
CA VAL A 4 -1.44 12.02 2.55
C VAL A 4 -1.93 10.71 3.17
N VAL A 5 -1.04 9.95 3.80
CA VAL A 5 -1.33 8.72 4.57
C VAL A 5 -1.04 8.93 6.06
N TYR A 6 -1.79 8.30 6.97
CA TYR A 6 -1.42 8.16 8.39
C TYR A 6 -1.54 6.69 8.83
N ARG A 7 -0.95 6.38 9.99
CA ARG A 7 -0.84 5.03 10.54
C ARG A 7 -1.62 4.91 11.83
N HIS A 8 -2.22 3.74 12.06
CA HIS A 8 -2.60 3.30 13.41
C HIS A 8 -1.69 2.16 13.86
N CYS A 9 -0.85 2.42 14.85
CA CYS A 9 -0.28 1.38 15.70
C CYS A 9 -0.98 1.47 17.06
N ALA A 10 -1.95 0.60 17.32
CA ALA A 10 -2.66 0.58 18.61
C ALA A 10 -2.16 -0.59 19.46
N SER A 11 -1.64 -0.28 20.66
CA SER A 11 -1.33 -1.28 21.69
C SER A 11 -2.49 -1.47 22.69
N THR A 12 -3.46 -0.54 22.74
CA THR A 12 -4.75 -0.69 23.44
C THR A 12 -5.87 0.11 22.74
N GLN A 13 -7.13 -0.29 22.96
CA GLN A 13 -8.31 0.22 22.26
C GLN A 13 -8.67 1.69 22.62
N GLU A 14 -8.22 2.20 23.76
CA GLU A 14 -8.56 3.54 24.28
C GLU A 14 -7.71 4.68 23.68
N ASP A 15 -6.47 4.39 23.26
CA ASP A 15 -5.57 5.39 22.68
C ASP A 15 -5.88 5.66 21.18
N ALA A 16 -6.47 4.68 20.48
CA ALA A 16 -6.88 4.81 19.08
C ALA A 16 -7.99 5.86 18.86
N ILE A 17 -8.85 6.07 19.84
CA ILE A 17 -10.05 6.93 19.73
C ILE A 17 -9.72 8.43 19.89
N LYS A 18 -8.61 8.78 20.57
CA LYS A 18 -8.26 10.18 20.87
C LYS A 18 -7.43 10.88 19.78
N LEU A 19 -6.94 10.13 18.80
CA LEU A 19 -5.99 10.60 17.77
C LEU A 19 -6.58 10.60 16.34
N ALA A 20 -7.88 10.41 16.14
CA ALA A 20 -8.46 10.24 14.81
C ALA A 20 -8.94 11.57 14.18
N PRO A 21 -8.18 12.21 13.26
CA PRO A 21 -8.73 13.10 12.26
C PRO A 21 -8.96 12.35 10.94
N ALA A 22 -10.13 12.58 10.34
CA ALA A 22 -10.61 12.06 9.05
C ALA A 22 -10.76 10.53 8.99
N VAL A 23 -12.00 10.08 8.73
CA VAL A 23 -12.40 8.68 8.58
C VAL A 23 -11.33 7.86 7.86
N ASP A 24 -10.68 6.97 8.60
CA ASP A 24 -9.76 5.97 8.09
C ASP A 24 -10.40 5.14 6.97
N TRP A 25 -9.88 5.27 5.76
CA TRP A 25 -10.31 4.41 4.65
C TRP A 25 -9.26 3.35 4.38
N PRO A 26 -9.52 2.04 4.60
CA PRO A 26 -8.52 1.02 4.30
C PRO A 26 -8.23 1.03 2.80
N LEU A 27 -6.99 1.35 2.41
CA LEU A 27 -6.62 1.47 1.00
C LEU A 27 -6.13 0.15 0.44
N ILE A 28 -5.09 -0.40 1.07
CA ILE A 28 -4.31 -1.55 0.60
C ILE A 28 -3.76 -2.31 1.79
N THR A 29 -3.81 -3.64 1.70
CA THR A 29 -3.12 -4.55 2.62
C THR A 29 -1.98 -5.22 1.87
N PHE A 30 -0.78 -5.16 2.45
CA PHE A 30 0.41 -5.86 1.97
C PHE A 30 0.62 -7.14 2.76
N TYR A 31 1.18 -8.14 2.09
CA TYR A 31 1.40 -9.47 2.63
C TYR A 31 2.83 -9.94 2.38
N GLN A 32 3.36 -10.66 3.35
CA GLN A 32 4.70 -11.24 3.32
C GLN A 32 4.85 -12.32 2.26
N ASP A 33 3.82 -13.14 2.05
CA ASP A 33 3.87 -14.27 1.12
C ASP A 33 2.98 -14.03 -0.11
N ILE A 34 3.09 -14.94 -1.09
CA ILE A 34 2.19 -14.99 -2.25
C ILE A 34 0.76 -15.32 -1.82
N ASP A 35 -0.20 -15.08 -2.71
CA ASP A 35 -1.61 -15.42 -2.54
C ASP A 35 -2.24 -14.84 -1.26
N TYR A 36 -1.75 -13.67 -0.83
CA TYR A 36 -2.19 -12.96 0.38
C TYR A 36 -1.91 -13.73 1.68
N GLY A 37 -0.82 -14.50 1.72
CA GLY A 37 -0.37 -15.26 2.89
C GLY A 37 0.61 -14.52 3.80
N GLY A 38 0.89 -15.12 4.96
CA GLY A 38 1.90 -14.65 5.90
C GLY A 38 1.46 -13.44 6.73
N ASP A 39 2.44 -12.74 7.30
CA ASP A 39 2.20 -11.50 8.04
C ASP A 39 1.70 -10.39 7.09
N SER A 40 0.89 -9.47 7.62
CA SER A 40 0.25 -8.44 6.81
C SER A 40 0.16 -7.10 7.51
N ASP A 41 0.21 -6.01 6.75
CA ASP A 41 -0.02 -4.65 7.24
C ASP A 41 -0.93 -3.87 6.29
N THR A 42 -1.80 -3.03 6.84
CA THR A 42 -2.80 -2.27 6.08
C THR A 42 -2.54 -0.78 6.18
N ILE A 43 -2.43 -0.13 5.02
CA ILE A 43 -2.31 1.33 4.94
C ILE A 43 -3.70 1.96 4.84
N MET A 44 -3.95 2.94 5.71
CA MET A 44 -5.17 3.74 5.73
C MET A 44 -4.99 5.06 4.97
N GLY A 45 -6.03 5.44 4.24
CA GLY A 45 -6.15 6.68 3.51
C GLY A 45 -6.82 7.75 4.36
N THR A 46 -6.33 8.98 4.26
CA THR A 46 -6.73 10.09 5.14
C THR A 46 -7.74 11.03 4.47
N GLN A 47 -7.96 10.85 3.16
CA GLN A 47 -8.80 11.71 2.33
C GLN A 47 -9.98 10.94 1.71
N GLY A 48 -10.26 9.74 2.23
CA GLY A 48 -11.32 8.85 1.75
C GLY A 48 -10.85 7.87 0.69
N ASP A 49 -11.79 7.39 -0.11
CA ASP A 49 -11.54 6.42 -1.17
C ASP A 49 -10.63 6.97 -2.28
N CYS A 50 -10.04 6.08 -3.09
CA CYS A 50 -9.10 6.44 -4.14
C CYS A 50 -9.75 7.28 -5.26
N ASP A 51 -9.01 8.30 -5.70
CA ASP A 51 -9.34 9.10 -6.89
C ASP A 51 -8.18 9.07 -7.91
N ALA A 52 -8.28 9.90 -8.97
CA ALA A 52 -7.24 9.98 -10.00
C ALA A 52 -5.90 10.56 -9.47
N SER A 53 -5.92 11.33 -8.38
CA SER A 53 -4.71 11.86 -7.75
C SER A 53 -3.98 10.77 -6.97
N GLY A 54 -4.75 9.91 -6.30
CA GLY A 54 -4.26 8.74 -5.59
C GLY A 54 -3.33 9.04 -4.40
N TYR A 55 -2.77 7.97 -3.86
CA TYR A 55 -1.91 7.98 -2.68
C TYR A 55 -0.50 7.53 -3.02
N GLY A 56 0.46 8.29 -2.53
CA GLY A 56 1.88 7.98 -2.62
C GLY A 56 2.34 7.32 -1.34
N LEU A 57 2.81 6.08 -1.46
CA LEU A 57 3.12 5.19 -0.36
C LEU A 57 4.64 5.03 -0.26
N THR A 58 5.19 5.24 0.92
CA THR A 58 6.56 4.83 1.27
C THR A 58 6.46 3.62 2.18
N LEU A 59 7.07 2.51 1.76
CA LEU A 59 6.80 1.17 2.31
C LEU A 59 7.90 0.68 3.25
N SER A 60 8.75 1.57 3.77
CA SER A 60 9.89 1.17 4.61
C SER A 60 9.46 0.51 5.92
N ILE A 61 8.33 0.92 6.49
CA ILE A 61 7.84 0.34 7.74
C ILE A 61 7.13 -0.98 7.43
N GLU A 62 6.34 -1.04 6.36
CA GLU A 62 5.65 -2.24 5.91
C GLU A 62 6.66 -3.36 5.67
N ASN A 63 7.73 -3.09 4.90
CA ASN A 63 8.84 -4.04 4.70
C ASN A 63 9.53 -4.44 6.01
N PHE A 64 9.61 -3.54 6.99
CA PHE A 64 10.19 -3.85 8.30
C PHE A 64 9.25 -4.71 9.17
N VAL A 65 7.95 -4.43 9.15
CA VAL A 65 6.94 -5.08 9.98
C VAL A 65 6.61 -6.47 9.46
N ILE A 66 6.38 -6.61 8.15
CA ILE A 66 5.96 -7.89 7.55
C ILE A 66 7.15 -8.67 6.94
N GLY A 67 8.36 -8.09 6.95
CA GLY A 67 9.58 -8.78 6.53
C GLY A 67 9.82 -8.85 5.02
N GLY A 68 9.12 -8.03 4.24
CA GLY A 68 9.20 -8.00 2.78
C GLY A 68 7.81 -8.10 2.16
N ILE A 69 7.57 -7.39 1.06
CA ILE A 69 6.28 -7.39 0.38
C ILE A 69 6.33 -8.35 -0.81
N THR A 70 5.39 -9.29 -0.87
CA THR A 70 5.29 -10.29 -1.94
C THR A 70 3.94 -10.24 -2.67
N SER A 71 2.87 -9.87 -1.98
CA SER A 71 1.53 -9.72 -2.56
C SER A 71 0.75 -8.59 -1.88
N PHE A 72 -0.33 -8.12 -2.53
CA PHE A 72 -1.17 -7.06 -1.96
C PHE A 72 -2.62 -7.10 -2.45
N HIS A 73 -3.53 -6.66 -1.59
CA HIS A 73 -4.95 -6.55 -1.87
C HIS A 73 -5.47 -5.13 -1.66
N TYR A 74 -6.24 -4.60 -2.60
CA TYR A 74 -6.93 -3.32 -2.43
C TYR A 74 -8.23 -3.49 -1.64
N ASN A 75 -8.37 -2.72 -0.57
CA ASN A 75 -9.60 -2.64 0.25
C ASN A 75 -10.48 -1.44 -0.14
N SER A 76 -10.14 -0.79 -1.24
CA SER A 76 -10.68 0.48 -1.72
C SER A 76 -10.92 0.40 -3.23
N SER A 77 -11.37 1.49 -3.84
CA SER A 77 -11.46 1.57 -5.31
C SER A 77 -10.15 1.97 -5.99
N CYS A 78 -9.01 1.87 -5.29
CA CYS A 78 -7.71 1.91 -5.95
C CYS A 78 -7.55 0.65 -6.81
N ASP A 79 -7.24 0.82 -8.08
CA ASP A 79 -7.05 -0.28 -9.03
C ASP A 79 -5.93 0.00 -10.04
N GLY A 80 -5.33 1.18 -10.02
CA GLY A 80 -4.10 1.50 -10.74
C GLY A 80 -2.91 1.63 -9.79
N GLN A 81 -1.74 1.21 -10.28
CA GLN A 81 -0.51 1.23 -9.49
C GLN A 81 0.74 1.59 -10.32
N THR A 82 1.74 2.10 -9.61
CA THR A 82 3.13 2.14 -10.07
C THR A 82 4.01 1.82 -8.86
N GLY A 83 4.94 0.88 -9.01
CA GLY A 83 5.83 0.42 -7.94
C GLY A 83 7.30 0.66 -8.24
N TRP A 84 8.10 0.82 -7.19
CA TRP A 84 9.53 1.14 -7.29
C TRP A 84 10.40 0.44 -6.24
N TYR A 85 11.65 0.17 -6.63
CA TYR A 85 12.72 -0.40 -5.79
C TYR A 85 13.21 0.51 -4.67
N TRP A 86 12.98 1.81 -4.79
CA TRP A 86 13.50 2.78 -3.84
C TRP A 86 12.39 3.65 -3.28
N ALA A 87 12.52 4.05 -2.01
CA ALA A 87 11.54 4.87 -1.30
C ALA A 87 11.26 6.23 -1.96
N ASN A 88 12.20 6.74 -2.77
CA ASN A 88 12.09 7.99 -3.51
C ASN A 88 11.41 7.84 -4.89
N ARG A 89 10.71 6.73 -5.15
CA ARG A 89 9.99 6.44 -6.40
C ARG A 89 10.89 6.35 -7.63
N THR A 90 12.03 5.68 -7.47
CA THR A 90 12.98 5.41 -8.57
C THR A 90 13.27 3.92 -8.67
N GLY A 91 13.72 3.47 -9.85
CA GLY A 91 13.92 2.04 -10.14
C GLY A 91 12.57 1.34 -10.31
N ALA A 92 12.04 1.34 -11.54
CA ALA A 92 10.72 0.82 -11.85
C ALA A 92 10.60 -0.70 -11.56
N CYS A 93 9.54 -1.07 -10.86
CA CYS A 93 9.19 -2.46 -10.58
C CYS A 93 8.25 -2.99 -11.67
N GLY A 94 8.82 -3.60 -12.72
CA GLY A 94 8.18 -3.77 -14.03
C GLY A 94 6.82 -4.47 -14.04
N LYS A 95 6.65 -5.56 -13.27
CA LYS A 95 5.39 -6.33 -13.24
C LYS A 95 4.23 -5.53 -12.64
N ILE A 96 4.51 -4.70 -11.63
CA ILE A 96 3.51 -3.90 -10.92
C ILE A 96 2.95 -2.79 -11.83
N ILE A 97 3.80 -2.19 -12.66
CA ILE A 97 3.45 -0.98 -13.45
C ILE A 97 2.38 -1.26 -14.52
N ASN A 98 2.31 -2.49 -15.04
CA ASN A 98 1.36 -2.87 -16.09
C ASN A 98 0.18 -3.70 -15.57
N HIS A 99 0.02 -3.76 -14.24
CA HIS A 99 -1.07 -4.51 -13.61
C HIS A 99 -2.10 -3.55 -13.03
N TYR A 100 -3.35 -4.00 -13.01
CA TYR A 100 -4.47 -3.29 -12.40
C TYR A 100 -5.13 -4.18 -11.35
N GLY A 101 -5.46 -3.60 -10.21
CA GLY A 101 -6.08 -4.30 -9.08
C GLY A 101 -5.08 -5.08 -8.23
N SER A 102 -5.61 -5.90 -7.34
CA SER A 102 -4.85 -6.72 -6.39
C SER A 102 -3.88 -7.67 -7.12
N MET A 103 -2.73 -7.95 -6.48
CA MET A 103 -1.71 -8.83 -7.02
C MET A 103 -1.42 -9.95 -6.04
N GLU A 104 -1.70 -11.19 -6.44
CA GLU A 104 -1.36 -12.40 -5.67
C GLU A 104 0.15 -12.66 -5.64
N TYR A 105 0.89 -12.10 -6.60
CA TYR A 105 2.35 -12.14 -6.61
C TYR A 105 2.95 -10.99 -7.43
N ILE A 106 3.76 -10.15 -6.78
CA ILE A 106 4.37 -8.97 -7.41
C ILE A 106 5.54 -9.28 -8.36
N GLY A 107 5.95 -10.55 -8.44
CA GLY A 107 7.01 -11.03 -9.35
C GLY A 107 8.39 -11.07 -8.71
N ASP A 108 9.26 -11.94 -9.24
CA ASP A 108 10.57 -12.26 -8.66
C ASP A 108 11.43 -11.01 -8.44
N ASP A 109 11.48 -10.14 -9.43
CA ASP A 109 12.33 -8.96 -9.37
C ASP A 109 11.90 -8.01 -8.23
N CYS A 110 10.59 -7.90 -7.99
CA CYS A 110 10.00 -6.97 -7.03
C CYS A 110 9.83 -7.55 -5.62
N ASN A 111 9.87 -8.87 -5.50
CA ASN A 111 9.63 -9.59 -4.25
C ASN A 111 10.56 -9.08 -3.15
N ASP A 112 10.03 -8.62 -2.02
CA ASP A 112 10.79 -8.05 -0.90
C ASP A 112 11.60 -6.78 -1.23
N HIS A 113 11.45 -6.25 -2.44
CA HIS A 113 12.16 -5.08 -2.93
C HIS A 113 11.20 -3.96 -3.34
N LEU A 114 9.93 -4.00 -2.93
CA LEU A 114 8.97 -2.94 -3.20
C LEU A 114 8.98 -1.89 -2.08
N TRP A 115 9.64 -0.75 -2.33
CA TRP A 115 9.90 0.26 -1.29
C TRP A 115 9.04 1.52 -1.41
N SER A 116 8.45 1.77 -2.57
CA SER A 116 7.41 2.80 -2.71
C SER A 116 6.43 2.44 -3.80
N MET A 117 5.23 3.02 -3.68
CA MET A 117 4.17 2.89 -4.66
C MET A 117 3.39 4.19 -4.83
N HIS A 118 2.74 4.34 -5.97
CA HIS A 118 1.67 5.30 -6.18
C HIS A 118 0.46 4.49 -6.60
N VAL A 119 -0.61 4.59 -5.83
CA VAL A 119 -1.87 3.88 -6.07
C VAL A 119 -2.96 4.89 -6.35
N TYR A 120 -3.81 4.62 -7.33
CA TYR A 120 -4.82 5.56 -7.79
C TYR A 120 -6.01 4.82 -8.36
N LYS A 121 -7.10 5.54 -8.57
CA LYS A 121 -8.25 5.04 -9.32
C LYS A 121 -8.03 5.25 -10.81
N TYR A 122 -8.05 4.17 -11.57
CA TYR A 122 -7.99 4.19 -13.01
C TYR A 122 -9.40 4.38 -13.58
N TYR A 123 -9.54 5.33 -14.51
CA TYR A 123 -10.78 5.59 -15.23
C TYR A 123 -10.57 5.16 -16.68
N THR A 124 -11.27 4.11 -17.09
CA THR A 124 -11.34 3.63 -18.49
C THR A 124 -12.24 4.51 -19.34
#